data_AF-A0A0D0S883-F1
#
_entry.id   AF-A0A0D0S883-F1
#
_cell.length_a   1.000
_cell.length_b   1.000
_cell.length_c   1.000
_cell.angle_alpha   90.00
_cell.angle_beta   90.00
_cell.angle_gamma   90.00
#
_symmetry.space_group_name_H-M   'P 1'
#
loop_
_entity.id
_entity.type
_entity.pdbx_description
1 polymer ?
#
loop_
_entity_poly.entity_id
_entity_poly.type
_entity_poly.pdbx_seq_one_letter_code
_entity_poly.pdbx_strand_id
1 'polypeptide(L)'
;MDAVYRYSDTDSRESPSSRTRPSRPPVSAVRRVACLLVTAACLAASGCASQGGGVKQAIGKTLQAVGLKQGEAQRVELPIRLYAGDNLNTGDDGRAAALVVRVYQLRNAKRFDDAAFDVFLDERREHDVLGDDLVSVTEFLLTPGKRHEVLEALADDASHIGVVALFRAPAPTRWRFTFDTGQTNAEGVTVGLHGCAMTTASPGLVTRLSTPAHSLSSSRCGPVGR
;
A
#
# COMPACT_ATOMS: atom_id res chain seq x y z
N MET A 1 6.78 -41.72 34.84
CA MET A 1 6.58 -40.72 35.91
C MET A 1 5.75 -39.61 35.32
N ASP A 2 4.43 -39.72 35.47
CA ASP A 2 3.48 -38.82 34.83
C ASP A 2 3.05 -37.74 35.84
N ALA A 3 3.06 -36.48 35.41
CA ALA A 3 2.64 -35.34 36.21
C ALA A 3 1.58 -34.54 35.46
N VAL A 4 0.33 -35.01 35.53
CA VAL A 4 -0.86 -34.24 35.13
C VAL A 4 -1.38 -33.51 36.35
N TYR A 5 -1.45 -32.17 36.32
CA TYR A 5 -2.35 -31.45 37.23
C TYR A 5 -2.85 -30.09 36.71
N ARG A 6 -4.10 -30.16 36.21
CA ARG A 6 -5.26 -29.28 36.49
C ARG A 6 -5.13 -27.75 36.42
N TYR A 7 -5.91 -27.22 35.47
CA TYR A 7 -6.58 -25.93 35.52
C TYR A 7 -7.54 -25.83 36.72
N SER A 8 -7.66 -24.63 37.30
CA SER A 8 -8.66 -24.28 38.32
C SER A 8 -9.21 -22.89 38.02
N ASP A 9 -10.52 -22.83 37.79
CA ASP A 9 -11.30 -21.60 37.68
C ASP A 9 -11.98 -21.32 39.04
N THR A 10 -11.99 -20.06 39.48
CA THR A 10 -12.83 -19.60 40.60
C THR A 10 -13.29 -18.17 40.36
N ASP A 11 -14.55 -18.10 39.95
CA ASP A 11 -15.48 -16.98 39.92
C ASP A 11 -15.54 -16.10 41.20
N SER A 12 -16.13 -14.91 41.02
CA SER A 12 -16.84 -14.08 42.01
C SER A 12 -16.06 -13.31 43.09
N ARG A 13 -16.07 -11.98 42.97
CA ARG A 13 -16.79 -11.11 43.94
C ARG A 13 -17.06 -9.69 43.43
N GLU A 14 -18.31 -9.27 43.59
CA GLU A 14 -18.89 -7.97 43.23
C GLU A 14 -18.87 -6.97 44.43
N SER A 15 -19.35 -5.74 44.18
CA SER A 15 -20.05 -4.80 45.11
C SER A 15 -19.28 -3.50 45.52
N PRO A 16 -19.93 -2.41 45.98
CA PRO A 16 -20.88 -1.61 45.17
C PRO A 16 -20.83 -0.06 45.33
N SER A 17 -21.45 0.65 44.36
CA SER A 17 -22.29 1.88 44.46
C SER A 17 -22.13 2.92 45.60
N SER A 18 -21.94 4.20 45.23
CA SER A 18 -22.92 5.31 45.46
C SER A 18 -22.48 6.61 44.75
N ARG A 19 -23.29 7.20 43.86
CA ARG A 19 -24.26 8.33 44.05
C ARG A 19 -23.60 9.60 44.64
N THR A 20 -23.86 10.81 44.14
CA THR A 20 -25.21 11.45 44.14
C THR A 20 -25.34 12.60 43.12
N ARG A 21 -26.57 12.84 42.62
CA ARG A 21 -27.00 13.96 41.76
C ARG A 21 -27.76 15.00 42.63
N PRO A 22 -27.67 16.32 42.39
CA PRO A 22 -28.63 17.05 41.53
C PRO A 22 -27.89 18.15 40.69
N SER A 23 -28.45 19.16 40.00
CA SER A 23 -29.84 19.61 39.76
C SER A 23 -29.96 20.36 38.40
N ARG A 24 -31.19 20.68 37.99
CA ARG A 24 -31.62 21.86 37.17
C ARG A 24 -32.66 22.62 38.02
N PRO A 25 -32.97 23.93 37.87
CA PRO A 25 -33.67 24.51 36.69
C PRO A 25 -33.42 26.06 36.51
N PRO A 26 -34.32 26.93 35.97
CA PRO A 26 -34.98 26.98 34.64
C PRO A 26 -34.99 28.37 33.92
N VAL A 27 -35.69 28.43 32.77
CA VAL A 27 -36.32 29.57 32.00
C VAL A 27 -35.52 30.78 31.47
N SER A 28 -35.54 30.93 30.13
CA SER A 28 -36.11 32.07 29.36
C SER A 28 -36.22 31.61 27.88
N ALA A 29 -37.35 31.62 27.15
CA ALA A 29 -38.49 32.53 26.98
C ALA A 29 -38.16 33.79 26.14
N VAL A 30 -39.11 34.17 25.26
CA VAL A 30 -39.11 35.28 24.26
C VAL A 30 -38.54 34.86 22.88
N ARG A 31 -39.27 34.69 21.77
CA ARG A 31 -40.52 35.27 21.18
C ARG A 31 -40.29 36.56 20.37
N ARG A 32 -40.40 36.48 19.04
CA ARG A 32 -41.23 37.27 18.07
C ARG A 32 -40.80 36.88 16.64
N VAL A 33 -41.67 36.43 15.72
CA VAL A 33 -42.83 37.07 15.06
C VAL A 33 -42.44 38.11 14.01
N ALA A 34 -42.63 37.70 12.75
CA ALA A 34 -42.97 38.39 11.48
C ALA A 34 -42.91 39.93 11.33
N CYS A 35 -42.38 40.34 10.16
CA CYS A 35 -42.83 41.38 9.21
C CYS A 35 -42.10 41.06 7.88
N LEU A 36 -42.67 40.82 6.70
CA LEU A 36 -43.95 41.14 6.05
C LEU A 36 -44.12 42.62 5.62
N LEU A 37 -43.51 42.94 4.47
CA LEU A 37 -43.82 44.00 3.50
C LEU A 37 -43.46 43.39 2.11
N VAL A 38 -44.29 43.23 1.05
CA VAL A 38 -45.54 43.87 0.59
C VAL A 38 -45.29 45.37 0.36
N THR A 39 -45.25 45.95 -0.84
CA THR A 39 -45.59 45.61 -2.26
C THR A 39 -44.72 46.53 -3.17
N ALA A 40 -44.60 46.48 -4.51
CA ALA A 40 -45.48 46.16 -5.65
C ALA A 40 -44.56 45.78 -6.86
N ALA A 41 -44.86 44.83 -7.76
CA ALA A 41 -45.98 44.76 -8.71
C ALA A 41 -45.94 45.80 -9.86
N CYS A 42 -45.16 45.47 -10.90
CA CYS A 42 -45.43 45.86 -12.29
C CYS A 42 -45.51 44.58 -13.14
N LEU A 43 -46.55 44.46 -13.96
CA LEU A 43 -46.91 43.25 -14.71
C LEU A 43 -46.39 43.29 -16.16
N ALA A 44 -46.38 42.09 -16.77
CA ALA A 44 -46.36 41.82 -18.21
C ALA A 44 -45.02 42.01 -18.99
N ALA A 45 -44.19 40.97 -18.93
CA ALA A 45 -43.63 40.38 -20.15
C ALA A 45 -43.52 38.85 -19.96
N SER A 46 -44.24 38.08 -20.77
CA SER A 46 -44.22 36.62 -20.73
C SER A 46 -42.94 36.07 -21.39
N GLY A 47 -41.97 35.65 -20.58
CA GLY A 47 -40.79 34.90 -21.03
C GLY A 47 -40.57 33.69 -20.13
N CYS A 48 -40.51 32.48 -20.69
CA CYS A 48 -40.24 31.26 -19.94
C CYS A 48 -38.83 31.30 -19.35
N ALA A 49 -38.72 31.21 -18.03
CA ALA A 49 -37.45 31.24 -17.32
C ALA A 49 -36.88 29.84 -17.09
N SER A 50 -35.78 29.51 -17.77
CA SER A 50 -34.78 28.56 -17.27
C SER A 50 -33.38 28.79 -17.87
N GLN A 51 -33.01 30.05 -18.12
CA GLN A 51 -31.62 30.41 -18.44
C GLN A 51 -30.79 30.54 -17.16
N GLY A 52 -30.41 29.39 -16.59
CA GLY A 52 -29.48 29.31 -15.46
C GLY A 52 -28.13 28.75 -15.90
N GLY A 53 -27.06 29.56 -15.86
CA GLY A 53 -25.68 29.03 -15.94
C GLY A 53 -24.87 29.30 -17.22
N GLY A 54 -25.24 30.29 -18.04
CA GLY A 54 -24.54 30.64 -19.30
C GLY A 54 -23.07 31.10 -19.21
N VAL A 55 -22.41 30.96 -18.05
CA VAL A 55 -20.99 31.35 -17.84
C VAL A 55 -20.05 30.14 -17.75
N LYS A 56 -20.54 28.94 -17.39
CA LYS A 56 -19.66 27.76 -17.19
C LYS A 56 -19.24 27.05 -18.48
N GLN A 57 -20.03 27.12 -19.56
CA GLN A 57 -19.74 26.41 -20.81
C GLN A 57 -18.90 27.21 -21.83
N ALA A 58 -18.82 28.53 -21.71
CA ALA A 58 -18.05 29.36 -22.64
C ALA A 58 -16.53 29.25 -22.43
N ILE A 59 -16.09 29.06 -21.18
CA ILE A 59 -14.67 29.02 -20.80
C ILE A 59 -13.97 27.74 -21.32
N GLY A 60 -14.71 26.64 -21.46
CA GLY A 60 -14.13 25.35 -21.92
C GLY A 60 -13.74 25.31 -23.40
N LYS A 61 -14.32 26.15 -24.27
CA LYS A 61 -14.09 26.12 -25.72
C LYS A 61 -13.03 27.10 -26.22
N THR A 62 -12.71 28.15 -25.47
CA THR A 62 -11.68 29.14 -25.88
C THR A 62 -10.26 28.69 -25.53
N LEU A 63 -10.07 27.87 -24.50
CA LEU A 63 -8.76 27.36 -24.08
C LEU A 63 -8.19 26.28 -25.01
N GLN A 64 -9.03 25.60 -25.78
CA GLN A 64 -8.63 24.55 -26.73
C GLN A 64 -7.89 25.11 -27.96
N ALA A 65 -8.01 26.41 -28.23
CA ALA A 65 -7.32 27.09 -29.34
C ALA A 65 -5.82 27.37 -29.09
N VAL A 66 -5.32 27.14 -27.86
CA VAL A 66 -3.91 27.43 -27.47
C VAL A 66 -3.08 26.15 -27.37
N GLY A 67 -3.62 24.98 -27.74
CA GLY A 67 -2.87 23.73 -27.77
C GLY A 67 -2.48 23.17 -26.39
N LEU A 68 -2.93 23.79 -25.30
CA LEU A 68 -2.86 23.23 -23.95
C LEU A 68 -3.86 22.08 -23.83
N LYS A 69 -3.49 20.93 -24.41
CA LYS A 69 -4.03 19.63 -24.00
C LYS A 69 -3.79 19.56 -22.49
N GLN A 70 -4.86 19.62 -21.69
CA GLN A 70 -4.76 19.32 -20.26
C GLN A 70 -4.12 17.94 -20.18
N GLY A 71 -2.91 17.88 -19.64
CA GLY A 71 -2.21 16.63 -19.47
C GLY A 71 -3.00 15.81 -18.48
N GLU A 72 -3.78 14.85 -18.97
CA GLU A 72 -3.98 13.62 -18.23
C GLU A 72 -2.57 13.13 -17.93
N ALA A 73 -2.15 13.23 -16.66
CA ALA A 73 -0.87 12.73 -16.22
C ALA A 73 -0.83 11.27 -16.63
N GLN A 74 0.03 10.94 -17.59
CA GLN A 74 0.04 9.62 -18.20
C GLN A 74 0.69 8.67 -17.20
N ARG A 75 -0.15 8.20 -16.27
CA ARG A 75 0.15 7.19 -15.25
C ARG A 75 0.93 6.07 -15.90
N VAL A 76 2.20 5.95 -15.53
CA VAL A 76 3.08 4.94 -16.07
C VAL A 76 2.67 3.60 -15.46
N GLU A 77 2.19 2.68 -16.30
CA GLU A 77 1.94 1.31 -15.88
C GLU A 77 3.23 0.50 -15.98
N LEU A 78 3.63 -0.13 -14.88
CA LEU A 78 4.82 -0.94 -14.79
C LEU A 78 4.44 -2.42 -14.66
N PRO A 79 4.77 -3.28 -15.63
CA PRO A 79 4.55 -4.71 -15.50
C PRO A 79 5.37 -5.29 -14.35
N ILE A 80 4.71 -5.95 -13.39
CA ILE A 80 5.35 -6.74 -12.33
C ILE A 80 5.00 -8.20 -12.57
N ARG A 81 6.02 -9.06 -12.65
CA ARG A 81 5.88 -10.49 -12.91
C ARG A 81 6.60 -11.29 -11.82
N LEU A 82 5.84 -12.07 -11.06
CA LEU A 82 6.31 -12.89 -9.95
C LEU A 82 6.13 -14.36 -10.31
N TYR A 83 7.25 -15.08 -10.52
CA TYR A 83 7.25 -16.47 -10.94
C TYR A 83 7.77 -17.38 -9.83
N ALA A 84 6.87 -18.12 -9.18
CA ALA A 84 7.24 -19.13 -8.19
C ALA A 84 7.71 -20.42 -8.88
N GLY A 85 8.87 -20.92 -8.48
CA GLY A 85 9.31 -22.28 -8.80
C GLY A 85 8.52 -23.34 -8.01
N ASP A 86 8.65 -24.60 -8.39
CA ASP A 86 8.03 -25.73 -7.66
C ASP A 86 8.67 -25.93 -6.27
N ASN A 87 9.92 -25.49 -6.11
CA ASN A 87 10.64 -25.47 -4.84
C ASN A 87 10.40 -24.18 -4.02
N LEU A 88 9.31 -23.44 -4.25
CA LEU A 88 9.04 -22.18 -3.56
C LEU A 88 9.11 -22.32 -2.03
N ASN A 89 9.86 -21.43 -1.38
CA ASN A 89 9.91 -21.29 0.08
C ASN A 89 10.23 -22.57 0.87
N THR A 90 10.95 -23.53 0.25
CA THR A 90 11.37 -24.77 0.92
C THR A 90 12.23 -24.53 2.15
N GLY A 91 13.01 -23.45 2.20
CA GLY A 91 13.99 -23.24 3.27
C GLY A 91 14.97 -24.41 3.37
N ASP A 92 15.27 -24.84 4.59
CA ASP A 92 16.18 -25.95 4.93
C ASP A 92 15.48 -27.32 5.03
N ASP A 93 14.17 -27.37 5.29
CA ASP A 93 13.41 -28.63 5.41
C ASP A 93 13.01 -29.28 4.08
N GLY A 94 13.26 -28.60 2.95
CA GLY A 94 13.01 -29.10 1.61
C GLY A 94 11.54 -29.17 1.18
N ARG A 95 10.59 -28.74 2.02
CA ARG A 95 9.13 -28.83 1.73
C ARG A 95 8.61 -27.50 1.21
N ALA A 96 8.20 -27.47 -0.06
CA ALA A 96 7.68 -26.28 -0.70
C ALA A 96 6.45 -25.73 0.03
N ALA A 97 6.36 -24.41 0.12
CA ALA A 97 5.33 -23.69 0.87
C ALA A 97 4.90 -22.42 0.13
N ALA A 98 3.76 -21.86 0.51
CA ALA A 98 3.37 -20.55 0.01
C ALA A 98 4.37 -19.47 0.47
N LEU A 99 4.49 -18.40 -0.32
CA LEU A 99 5.39 -17.28 -0.06
C LEU A 99 4.61 -15.97 -0.08
N VAL A 100 4.78 -15.14 0.95
CA VAL A 100 4.34 -13.75 0.93
C VAL A 100 5.42 -12.91 0.25
N VAL A 101 5.01 -12.11 -0.73
CA VAL A 101 5.86 -11.19 -1.47
C VAL A 101 5.26 -9.79 -1.39
N ARG A 102 6.04 -8.83 -0.93
CA ARG A 102 5.65 -7.43 -0.86
C ARG A 102 6.37 -6.64 -1.95
N VAL A 103 5.61 -5.89 -2.74
CA VAL A 103 6.11 -4.97 -3.77
C VAL A 103 5.86 -3.55 -3.29
N TYR A 104 6.90 -2.73 -3.26
CA TYR A 104 6.89 -1.40 -2.66
C TYR A 104 7.12 -0.36 -3.74
N GLN A 105 6.36 0.73 -3.70
CA GLN A 105 6.72 1.96 -4.38
C GLN A 105 7.41 2.88 -3.38
N LEU A 106 8.59 3.40 -3.73
CA LEU A 106 9.46 4.12 -2.80
C LEU A 106 9.92 5.46 -3.38
N ARG A 107 9.87 6.52 -2.57
CA ARG A 107 10.51 7.82 -2.89
C ARG A 107 12.03 7.72 -2.83
N ASN A 108 12.54 6.90 -1.91
CA ASN A 108 13.96 6.66 -1.71
C ASN A 108 14.22 5.21 -1.28
N ALA A 109 15.21 4.56 -1.90
CA ALA A 109 15.59 3.19 -1.57
C ALA A 109 16.36 3.05 -0.24
N LYS A 110 16.96 4.11 0.31
CA LYS A 110 17.99 3.97 1.36
C LYS A 110 17.49 3.30 2.63
N ARG A 111 16.37 3.73 3.21
CA ARG A 111 15.82 3.11 4.43
C ARG A 111 15.38 1.67 4.18
N PHE A 112 14.81 1.42 3.00
CA PHE A 112 14.41 0.09 2.54
C PHE A 112 15.62 -0.86 2.38
N ASP A 113 16.74 -0.37 1.85
CA ASP A 113 17.99 -1.12 1.66
C ASP A 113 18.79 -1.31 2.96
N ASP A 114 18.71 -0.38 3.92
CA ASP A 114 19.37 -0.50 5.23
C ASP A 114 18.56 -1.36 6.23
N ALA A 115 17.24 -1.53 6.01
CA ALA A 115 16.38 -2.28 6.90
C ALA A 115 16.75 -3.78 7.00
N ALA A 116 16.62 -4.34 8.21
CA ALA A 116 16.78 -5.77 8.46
C ALA A 116 15.52 -6.58 8.06
N PHE A 117 15.67 -7.89 7.84
CA PHE A 117 14.57 -8.77 7.39
C PHE A 117 13.35 -8.75 8.33
N ASP A 118 13.58 -8.68 9.63
CA ASP A 118 12.55 -8.69 10.67
C ASP A 118 11.70 -7.41 10.72
N VAL A 119 12.14 -6.33 10.08
CA VAL A 119 11.32 -5.12 9.87
C VAL A 119 10.12 -5.43 8.97
N PHE A 120 10.32 -6.22 7.91
CA PHE A 120 9.29 -6.53 6.91
C PHE A 120 8.33 -7.66 7.33
N LEU A 121 8.46 -8.17 8.55
CA LEU A 121 7.54 -9.14 9.16
C LEU A 121 6.42 -8.46 9.98
N ASP A 122 6.52 -7.15 10.23
CA ASP A 122 5.55 -6.37 10.99
C ASP A 122 5.28 -5.06 10.24
N GLU A 123 4.06 -4.89 9.74
CA GLU A 123 3.64 -3.72 8.93
C GLU A 123 3.79 -2.39 9.66
N ARG A 124 3.65 -2.37 10.99
CA ARG A 124 3.81 -1.13 11.77
C ARG A 124 5.28 -0.77 11.86
N ARG A 125 6.13 -1.75 12.15
CA ARG A 125 7.59 -1.55 12.21
C ARG A 125 8.17 -1.22 10.83
N GLU A 126 7.66 -1.83 9.77
CA GLU A 126 7.95 -1.49 8.38
C GLU A 126 7.62 -0.02 8.11
N HIS A 127 6.37 0.39 8.36
CA HIS A 127 5.93 1.78 8.20
C HIS A 127 6.77 2.76 9.03
N ASP A 128 7.05 2.45 10.30
CA ASP A 128 7.85 3.30 11.19
C ASP A 128 9.32 3.42 10.73
N VAL A 129 9.89 2.38 10.11
CA VAL A 129 11.27 2.37 9.59
C VAL A 129 11.39 3.05 8.23
N LEU A 130 10.41 2.88 7.33
CA LEU A 130 10.42 3.52 6.01
C LEU A 130 9.95 4.98 6.08
N GLY A 131 8.91 5.26 6.87
CA GLY A 131 8.28 6.57 7.00
C GLY A 131 7.88 7.13 5.63
N ASP A 132 8.10 8.44 5.43
CA ASP A 132 7.76 9.16 4.20
C ASP A 132 8.41 8.61 2.90
N ASP A 133 9.42 7.73 3.01
CA ASP A 133 10.02 7.06 1.84
C ASP A 133 9.07 6.01 1.23
N LEU A 134 8.10 5.48 1.99
CA LEU A 134 7.09 4.55 1.52
C LEU A 134 5.95 5.30 0.81
N VAL A 135 5.69 4.97 -0.46
CA VAL A 135 4.55 5.51 -1.23
C VAL A 135 3.36 4.54 -1.18
N SER A 136 3.62 3.26 -1.42
CA SER A 136 2.62 2.19 -1.31
C SER A 136 3.30 0.82 -1.16
N VAL A 137 2.55 -0.15 -0.65
CA VAL A 137 2.91 -1.57 -0.64
C VAL A 137 1.75 -2.41 -1.16
N THR A 138 2.04 -3.36 -2.05
CA THR A 138 1.12 -4.39 -2.54
C THR A 138 1.63 -5.76 -2.12
N GLU A 139 0.79 -6.57 -1.48
CA GLU A 139 1.15 -7.92 -1.02
C GLU A 139 0.56 -9.02 -1.90
N PHE A 140 1.37 -10.03 -2.23
CA PHE A 140 1.01 -11.20 -3.02
C PHE A 140 1.30 -12.49 -2.25
N LEU A 141 0.29 -13.35 -2.12
CA LEU A 141 0.46 -14.72 -1.64
C LEU A 141 0.67 -15.67 -2.82
N LEU A 142 1.91 -16.11 -3.02
CA LEU A 142 2.29 -17.01 -4.11
C LEU A 142 2.21 -18.47 -3.66
N THR A 143 1.69 -19.33 -4.54
CA THR A 143 1.68 -20.80 -4.38
C THR A 143 2.81 -21.40 -5.24
N PRO A 144 3.47 -22.50 -4.83
CA PRO A 144 4.50 -23.17 -5.63
C PRO A 144 4.06 -23.43 -7.08
N GLY A 145 4.97 -23.20 -8.03
CA GLY A 145 4.73 -23.37 -9.48
C GLY A 145 3.77 -22.35 -10.12
N LYS A 146 3.27 -21.34 -9.40
CA LYS A 146 2.36 -20.31 -9.95
C LYS A 146 3.08 -19.06 -10.44
N ARG A 147 2.45 -18.38 -11.39
CA ARG A 147 2.89 -17.08 -11.92
C ARG A 147 1.81 -16.04 -11.66
N HIS A 148 2.22 -14.86 -11.24
CA HIS A 148 1.38 -13.69 -11.10
C HIS A 148 1.97 -12.58 -11.96
N GLU A 149 1.13 -11.95 -12.78
CA GLU A 149 1.51 -10.83 -13.64
C GLU A 149 0.47 -9.74 -13.44
N VAL A 150 0.93 -8.53 -13.07
CA VAL A 150 0.07 -7.37 -12.81
C VAL A 150 0.68 -6.13 -13.46
N LEU A 151 -0.16 -5.13 -13.70
CA LEU A 151 0.27 -3.78 -14.08
C LEU A 151 0.14 -2.90 -12.84
N GLU A 152 1.27 -2.52 -12.26
CA GLU A 152 1.29 -1.57 -11.15
C GLU A 152 1.24 -0.15 -11.70
N ALA A 153 0.31 0.66 -11.19
CA ALA A 153 0.26 2.09 -11.47
C ALA A 153 1.37 2.79 -10.68
N LEU A 154 2.46 3.20 -11.34
CA LEU A 154 3.48 4.01 -10.68
C LEU A 154 2.89 5.35 -10.24
N ALA A 155 3.16 5.72 -8.98
CA ALA A 155 2.99 7.08 -8.50
C ALA A 155 4.08 7.99 -9.07
N ASP A 156 3.73 9.25 -9.34
CA ASP A 156 4.64 10.22 -9.96
C ASP A 156 5.90 10.51 -9.13
N ASP A 157 5.89 10.16 -7.85
CA ASP A 157 6.98 10.33 -6.89
C ASP A 157 7.68 9.01 -6.47
N ALA A 158 7.32 7.89 -7.09
CA ALA A 158 7.97 6.59 -6.90
C ALA A 158 9.22 6.46 -7.80
N SER A 159 10.39 6.72 -7.21
CA SER A 159 11.69 6.60 -7.89
C SER A 159 12.24 5.16 -7.91
N HIS A 160 11.76 4.30 -7.01
CA HIS A 160 12.20 2.91 -6.92
C HIS A 160 11.03 1.94 -6.69
N ILE A 161 11.18 0.73 -7.22
CA ILE A 161 10.40 -0.45 -6.81
C ILE A 161 11.23 -1.31 -5.87
N GLY A 162 10.73 -1.52 -4.66
CA GLY A 162 11.22 -2.57 -3.77
C GLY A 162 10.47 -3.88 -3.98
N VAL A 163 11.15 -5.02 -3.83
CA VAL A 163 10.51 -6.35 -3.75
C VAL A 163 11.12 -7.10 -2.57
N VAL A 164 10.29 -7.54 -1.62
CA VAL A 164 10.68 -8.39 -0.49
C VAL A 164 9.95 -9.72 -0.58
N ALA A 165 10.71 -10.82 -0.52
CA ALA A 165 10.19 -12.17 -0.39
C ALA A 165 10.40 -12.67 1.05
N LEU A 166 9.30 -12.91 1.77
CA LEU A 166 9.31 -13.33 3.18
C LEU A 166 9.54 -14.85 3.30
N PHE A 167 10.73 -15.30 2.89
CA PHE A 167 11.14 -16.70 2.99
C PHE A 167 11.28 -17.14 4.46
N ARG A 168 11.01 -18.43 4.74
CA ARG A 168 11.20 -19.02 6.09
C ARG A 168 12.67 -19.06 6.53
N ALA A 169 13.57 -19.24 5.58
CA ALA A 169 15.02 -19.37 5.81
C ALA A 169 15.80 -18.68 4.66
N PRO A 170 15.75 -17.34 4.56
CA PRO A 170 16.25 -16.59 3.41
C PRO A 170 17.77 -16.74 3.23
N ALA A 171 18.20 -16.85 1.98
CA ALA A 171 19.61 -16.69 1.63
C ALA A 171 20.05 -15.22 1.86
N PRO A 172 21.26 -14.97 2.39
CA PRO A 172 21.78 -13.63 2.56
C PRO A 172 21.69 -12.80 1.28
N THR A 173 21.28 -11.53 1.42
CA THR A 173 21.12 -10.52 0.35
C THR A 173 20.26 -10.91 -0.87
N ARG A 174 19.51 -12.02 -0.84
CA ARG A 174 18.65 -12.48 -1.96
C ARG A 174 17.16 -12.56 -1.63
N TRP A 175 16.75 -12.03 -0.49
CA TRP A 175 15.34 -11.90 -0.08
C TRP A 175 14.74 -10.52 -0.39
N ARG A 176 15.57 -9.53 -0.75
CA ARG A 176 15.15 -8.18 -1.17
C ARG A 176 15.83 -7.79 -2.47
N PHE A 177 15.08 -7.21 -3.40
CA PHE A 177 15.58 -6.51 -4.57
C PHE A 177 14.99 -5.10 -4.64
N THR A 178 15.71 -4.22 -5.32
CA THR A 178 15.41 -2.79 -5.45
C THR A 178 15.73 -2.39 -6.89
N PHE A 179 14.78 -1.78 -7.58
CA PHE A 179 14.85 -1.40 -8.98
C PHE A 179 14.62 0.11 -9.14
N ASP A 180 15.43 0.78 -9.96
CA ASP A 180 15.25 2.17 -10.37
C ASP A 180 14.14 2.26 -11.45
N THR A 181 13.10 3.06 -11.21
CA THR A 181 11.94 3.15 -12.12
C THR A 181 12.29 3.81 -13.46
N GLY A 182 13.27 4.71 -13.49
CA GLY A 182 13.80 5.34 -14.71
C GLY A 182 14.61 4.38 -15.59
N GLN A 183 15.15 3.29 -15.02
CA GLN A 183 15.92 2.28 -15.75
C GLN A 183 15.10 1.04 -16.14
N THR A 184 13.98 0.77 -15.47
CA THR A 184 13.17 -0.44 -15.66
C THR A 184 12.42 -0.46 -17.02
N ASN A 185 12.17 0.71 -17.61
CA ASN A 185 11.51 0.91 -18.91
C ASN A 185 10.15 0.18 -19.05
N ALA A 186 9.64 0.00 -20.28
CA ALA A 186 8.36 -0.65 -20.56
C ALA A 186 8.38 -2.19 -20.36
N GLU A 187 9.55 -2.81 -20.22
CA GLU A 187 9.70 -4.24 -19.97
C GLU A 187 9.18 -4.64 -18.58
N GLY A 188 9.41 -3.80 -17.57
CA GLY A 188 8.96 -4.00 -16.20
C GLY A 188 9.87 -4.91 -15.36
N VAL A 189 9.42 -5.18 -14.14
CA VAL A 189 10.14 -6.00 -13.15
C VAL A 189 9.68 -7.46 -13.24
N THR A 190 10.61 -8.37 -13.48
CA THR A 190 10.37 -9.81 -13.46
C THR A 190 11.26 -10.46 -12.41
N VAL A 191 10.64 -11.15 -11.45
CA VAL A 191 11.31 -11.84 -10.34
C VAL A 191 10.95 -13.33 -10.38
N GLY A 192 11.97 -14.18 -10.35
CA GLY A 192 11.85 -15.61 -10.09
C GLY A 192 12.07 -15.89 -8.60
N LEU A 193 11.22 -16.74 -8.00
CA LEU A 193 11.17 -16.98 -6.56
C LEU A 193 11.30 -18.48 -6.27
N HIS A 194 12.30 -18.83 -5.47
CA HIS A 194 12.78 -20.21 -5.30
C HIS A 194 12.69 -20.66 -3.83
N GLY A 195 13.51 -21.63 -3.40
CA GLY A 195 13.50 -22.15 -2.02
C GLY A 195 13.79 -21.15 -0.91
N CYS A 196 14.65 -20.15 -1.17
CA CYS A 196 15.07 -19.16 -0.19
C CYS A 196 15.70 -17.89 -0.80
N ALA A 197 15.64 -17.74 -2.12
CA ALA A 197 16.30 -16.68 -2.85
C ALA A 197 15.45 -16.23 -4.03
N MET A 198 15.58 -14.96 -4.40
CA MET A 198 15.06 -14.42 -5.64
C MET A 198 16.14 -14.38 -6.72
N THR A 199 15.68 -14.39 -7.98
CA THR A 199 16.48 -14.13 -9.18
C THR A 199 15.79 -13.09 -10.06
N THR A 200 16.55 -12.30 -10.81
CA THR A 200 15.99 -11.44 -11.85
C THR A 200 16.98 -11.27 -13.01
N ALA A 201 16.44 -10.96 -14.18
CA ALA A 201 17.18 -10.48 -15.34
C ALA A 201 16.67 -9.10 -15.82
N SER A 202 15.72 -8.49 -15.11
CA SER A 202 15.16 -7.19 -15.49
C SER A 202 16.22 -6.08 -15.43
N PRO A 203 16.12 -5.07 -16.31
CA PRO A 203 16.90 -3.85 -16.19
C PRO A 203 16.57 -3.08 -14.91
N GLY A 204 17.42 -2.13 -14.55
CA GLY A 204 17.20 -1.23 -13.42
C GLY A 204 17.44 -1.80 -12.02
N LEU A 205 17.83 -3.08 -11.85
CA LEU A 205 18.23 -3.61 -10.55
C LEU A 205 19.43 -2.83 -9.98
N VAL A 206 19.24 -2.15 -8.85
CA VAL A 206 20.29 -1.40 -8.12
C VAL A 206 20.81 -2.14 -6.87
N THR A 207 20.17 -3.24 -6.46
CA THR A 207 20.65 -4.07 -5.34
C THR A 207 22.04 -4.66 -5.65
N ARG A 208 22.99 -4.42 -4.75
CA ARG A 208 24.35 -4.99 -4.85
C ARG A 208 24.36 -6.45 -4.43
N LEU A 209 24.68 -7.33 -5.37
CA LEU A 209 24.74 -8.79 -5.19
C LEU A 209 26.17 -9.31 -5.38
N SER A 210 26.54 -10.35 -4.64
CA SER A 210 27.87 -10.99 -4.72
C SER A 210 28.02 -11.93 -5.92
N THR A 211 26.93 -12.31 -6.57
CA THR A 211 26.87 -13.14 -7.79
C THR A 211 25.77 -12.63 -8.72
N PRO A 212 25.77 -12.97 -10.03
CA PRO A 212 24.80 -12.44 -10.98
C PRO A 212 23.34 -12.60 -10.52
N ALA A 213 22.50 -11.61 -10.82
CA ALA A 213 21.12 -11.55 -10.33
C ALA A 213 20.25 -12.73 -10.80
N HIS A 214 20.53 -13.28 -11.97
CA HIS A 214 19.84 -14.43 -12.56
C HIS A 214 20.35 -15.79 -12.04
N SER A 215 21.40 -15.83 -11.21
CA SER A 215 22.06 -17.06 -10.77
C SER A 215 21.77 -17.40 -9.31
N LEU A 216 21.56 -18.70 -9.05
CA LEU A 216 21.37 -19.26 -7.71
C LEU A 216 22.59 -19.99 -7.15
N SER A 217 23.70 -20.12 -7.90
CA SER A 217 24.80 -21.05 -7.57
C SER A 217 25.39 -20.88 -6.16
N SER A 218 25.51 -19.64 -5.69
CA SER A 218 26.00 -19.30 -4.34
C SER A 218 24.92 -19.22 -3.26
N SER A 219 23.63 -19.39 -3.61
CA SER A 219 22.54 -19.32 -2.64
C SER A 219 22.54 -20.54 -1.74
N ARG A 220 22.42 -20.32 -0.43
CA ARG A 220 22.21 -21.36 0.57
C ARG A 220 21.12 -20.86 1.51
N CYS A 221 20.13 -21.70 1.78
CA CYS A 221 19.09 -21.38 2.73
C CYS A 221 19.66 -21.44 4.15
N GLY A 222 19.24 -20.54 5.01
CA GLY A 222 19.75 -20.43 6.37
C GLY A 222 18.80 -19.67 7.28
N PRO A 223 18.91 -19.86 8.61
CA PRO A 223 18.07 -19.15 9.56
C PRO A 223 18.35 -17.65 9.52
N VAL A 224 17.30 -16.85 9.74
CA VAL A 224 17.40 -15.40 9.87
C VAL A 224 18.28 -15.05 11.08
N GLY A 225 19.37 -14.32 10.87
CA GLY A 225 20.13 -13.68 11.95
C GLY A 225 21.10 -14.57 12.74
N ARG A 226 22.05 -15.21 12.05
CA ARG A 226 23.32 -15.67 12.65
C ARG A 226 24.52 -14.98 12.00
#